data_AF-A0AAE2Y1Z2-F1
#
_entry.id   AF-A0AAE2Y1Z2-F1
#
_cell.length_a   1.000
_cell.length_b   1.000
_cell.length_c   1.000
_cell.angle_alpha   90.00
_cell.angle_beta   90.00
_cell.angle_gamma   90.00
#
_symmetry.space_group_name_H-M   'P 1'
#
loop_
_entity.id
_entity.type
_entity.pdbx_description
1 polymer ?
#
loop_
_entity_poly.entity_id
_entity_poly.type
_entity_poly.pdbx_seq_one_letter_code
_entity_poly.pdbx_strand_id
1 'polypeptide(L)'
;KKYLEYGKRVLDLLLLYQQVWNPPYISFYAFGGFGCQNTDGEWSDSRQALFAPTLLDYYKVTGEEEYRERGIYALRASFTLMVIPENEKVAAANIKRLGPTDYGATHENYGHTGYDRRTHGFVFFDWGTGSAIASLAYIQQVFGELVPDLK
;
A
#
# COMPACT_ATOMS: atom_id res chain seq x y z
N LYS A 1 -20.63 5.36 19.08
CA LYS A 1 -19.84 4.58 20.07
C LYS A 1 -19.76 3.11 19.68
N LYS A 2 -20.85 2.34 19.66
CA LYS A 2 -20.89 0.92 19.26
C LYS A 2 -20.21 0.59 17.90
N TYR A 3 -20.50 1.36 16.85
CA TYR A 3 -19.88 1.13 15.53
C TYR A 3 -18.37 1.41 15.50
N LEU A 4 -17.90 2.43 16.24
CA LEU A 4 -16.48 2.74 16.34
C LEU A 4 -15.72 1.61 17.07
N GLU A 5 -16.30 1.06 18.12
CA GLU A 5 -15.71 -0.09 18.84
C GLU A 5 -15.63 -1.34 17.96
N TYR A 6 -16.69 -1.66 17.22
CA TYR A 6 -16.64 -2.79 16.28
C TYR A 6 -15.68 -2.55 15.13
N GLY A 7 -15.64 -1.32 14.61
CA GLY A 7 -14.70 -0.91 13.59
C GLY A 7 -13.25 -1.05 14.03
N LYS A 8 -12.93 -0.62 15.26
CA LYS A 8 -11.59 -0.83 15.86
C LYS A 8 -11.22 -2.31 15.91
N ARG A 9 -12.15 -3.20 16.32
CA ARG A 9 -11.89 -4.66 16.32
C ARG A 9 -11.60 -5.22 14.93
N VAL A 10 -12.29 -4.71 13.90
CA VAL A 10 -12.02 -5.10 12.51
C VAL A 10 -10.66 -4.57 12.04
N LEU A 11 -10.31 -3.34 12.43
CA LEU A 11 -8.99 -2.79 12.16
C LEU A 11 -7.88 -3.59 12.85
N ASP A 12 -8.06 -3.99 14.10
CA ASP A 12 -7.05 -4.78 14.82
C ASP A 12 -6.74 -6.08 14.06
N LEU A 13 -7.75 -6.73 13.47
CA LEU A 13 -7.57 -7.91 12.61
C LEU A 13 -6.87 -7.57 11.29
N LEU A 14 -7.27 -6.47 10.63
CA LEU A 14 -6.63 -6.00 9.39
C LEU A 14 -5.14 -5.72 9.62
N LEU A 15 -4.80 -5.06 10.72
CA LEU A 15 -3.45 -4.61 11.04
C LEU A 15 -2.47 -5.76 11.34
N LEU A 16 -2.97 -6.97 11.63
CA LEU A 16 -2.14 -8.18 11.70
C LEU A 16 -1.43 -8.48 10.37
N TYR A 17 -1.99 -8.02 9.26
CA TYR A 17 -1.46 -8.25 7.93
C TYR A 17 -0.61 -7.11 7.38
N GLN A 18 -0.44 -6.02 8.14
CA GLN A 18 0.44 -4.94 7.74
C GLN A 18 1.91 -5.29 8.00
N GLN A 19 2.76 -5.07 6.99
CA GLN A 19 4.19 -5.16 7.13
C GLN A 19 4.75 -4.03 8.00
N VAL A 20 5.23 -4.37 9.20
CA VAL A 20 5.90 -3.44 10.12
C VAL A 20 7.43 -3.52 10.03
N TRP A 21 7.96 -4.13 8.97
CA TRP A 21 9.39 -4.30 8.72
C TRP A 21 9.64 -4.46 7.21
N ASN A 22 10.89 -4.26 6.78
CA ASN A 22 11.30 -4.51 5.40
C ASN A 22 12.06 -5.86 5.32
N PRO A 23 11.52 -6.92 4.70
CA PRO A 23 12.14 -8.24 4.67
C PRO A 23 13.39 -8.26 3.78
N PRO A 24 14.52 -8.85 4.23
CA PRO A 24 15.75 -8.88 3.42
C PRO A 24 15.69 -9.88 2.25
N TYR A 25 14.66 -10.73 2.19
CA TYR A 25 14.48 -11.78 1.18
C TYR A 25 13.49 -11.39 0.08
N ILE A 26 12.97 -10.16 0.08
CA ILE A 26 12.08 -9.65 -0.96
C ILE A 26 12.78 -8.51 -1.71
N SER A 27 12.68 -8.50 -3.05
CA SER A 27 13.45 -7.61 -3.93
C SER A 27 12.87 -6.19 -4.06
N PHE A 28 12.02 -5.77 -3.12
CA PHE A 28 11.47 -4.42 -3.08
C PHE A 28 11.28 -3.93 -1.63
N TYR A 29 11.02 -2.64 -1.44
CA TYR A 29 10.76 -2.05 -0.12
C TYR A 29 9.32 -2.36 0.34
N ALA A 30 9.14 -3.37 1.19
CA ALA A 30 7.80 -3.85 1.56
C ALA A 30 7.19 -3.18 2.81
N PHE A 31 7.89 -2.25 3.44
CA PHE A 31 7.42 -1.63 4.69
C PHE A 31 6.10 -0.86 4.48
N GLY A 32 5.12 -1.09 5.37
CA GLY A 32 3.81 -0.47 5.31
C GLY A 32 2.80 -1.18 4.41
N GLY A 33 3.25 -2.11 3.57
CA GLY A 33 2.39 -2.89 2.69
C GLY A 33 1.47 -3.85 3.45
N PHE A 34 0.54 -4.46 2.74
CA PHE A 34 -0.33 -5.49 3.27
C PHE A 34 -0.24 -6.80 2.49
N GLY A 35 -0.35 -7.91 3.20
CA GLY A 35 -0.92 -9.14 2.64
C GLY A 35 -2.42 -9.15 2.92
N CYS A 36 -3.24 -9.81 2.12
CA CYS A 36 -4.69 -9.73 2.28
C CYS A 36 -5.41 -11.07 2.12
N GLN A 37 -4.68 -12.18 1.97
CA GLN A 37 -5.20 -13.53 2.08
C GLN A 37 -4.41 -14.34 3.10
N ASN A 38 -5.06 -15.33 3.70
CA ASN A 38 -4.45 -16.25 4.67
C ASN A 38 -3.95 -17.56 4.02
N THR A 39 -4.08 -17.68 2.70
CA THR A 39 -3.72 -18.89 1.94
C THR A 39 -2.71 -18.64 0.83
N ASP A 40 -2.33 -17.40 0.56
CA ASP A 40 -1.28 -17.04 -0.39
C ASP A 40 -0.08 -16.39 0.33
N GLY A 41 1.04 -16.25 -0.40
CA GLY A 41 2.25 -15.63 0.12
C GLY A 41 2.34 -14.13 -0.15
N GLU A 42 1.22 -13.44 -0.38
CA GLU A 42 1.22 -12.13 -1.01
C GLU A 42 1.75 -10.98 -0.13
N TRP A 43 2.35 -10.00 -0.79
CA TRP A 43 2.90 -8.76 -0.23
C TRP A 43 2.46 -7.57 -1.07
N SER A 44 2.35 -6.41 -0.42
CA SER A 44 2.04 -5.13 -1.07
C SER A 44 0.79 -5.17 -1.97
N ASP A 45 -0.31 -5.66 -1.41
CA ASP A 45 -1.59 -5.75 -2.09
C ASP A 45 -2.22 -4.38 -2.39
N SER A 46 -2.83 -4.24 -3.56
CA SER A 46 -3.45 -3.00 -4.06
C SER A 46 -4.55 -2.44 -3.14
N ARG A 47 -5.20 -3.27 -2.32
CA ARG A 47 -6.19 -2.83 -1.31
C ARG A 47 -5.60 -1.91 -0.26
N GLN A 48 -4.27 -1.92 -0.05
CA GLN A 48 -3.62 -1.00 0.90
C GLN A 48 -3.87 0.48 0.57
N ALA A 49 -4.12 0.79 -0.71
CA ALA A 49 -4.56 2.11 -1.13
C ALA A 49 -5.89 2.51 -0.49
N LEU A 50 -6.82 1.58 -0.25
CA LEU A 50 -8.10 1.82 0.42
C LEU A 50 -7.97 1.79 1.95
N PHE A 51 -7.00 1.02 2.46
CA PHE A 51 -6.73 0.96 3.90
C PHE A 51 -6.11 2.26 4.41
N ALA A 52 -5.26 2.92 3.61
CA ALA A 52 -4.62 4.18 3.96
C ALA A 52 -5.60 5.30 4.40
N PRO A 53 -6.59 5.71 3.58
CA PRO A 53 -7.56 6.72 3.99
C PRO A 53 -8.44 6.24 5.15
N THR A 54 -8.77 4.94 5.21
CA THR A 54 -9.52 4.36 6.32
C THR A 54 -8.76 4.54 7.64
N LEU A 55 -7.47 4.19 7.69
CA LEU A 55 -6.63 4.36 8.89
C LEU A 55 -6.53 5.83 9.30
N LEU A 56 -6.35 6.74 8.33
CA LEU A 56 -6.28 8.17 8.63
C LEU A 56 -7.61 8.74 9.13
N ASP A 57 -8.74 8.26 8.61
CA ASP A 57 -10.07 8.62 9.14
C ASP A 57 -10.26 8.13 10.58
N TYR A 58 -9.73 6.94 10.93
CA TYR A 58 -9.71 6.49 12.31
C TYR A 58 -8.80 7.34 13.19
N TYR A 59 -7.62 7.74 12.70
CA TYR A 59 -6.77 8.71 13.40
C TYR A 59 -7.55 10.01 13.67
N LYS A 60 -8.23 10.57 12.67
CA LYS A 60 -9.02 11.81 12.80
C LYS A 60 -10.06 11.76 13.92
N VAL A 61 -10.74 10.63 14.08
CA VAL A 61 -11.84 10.50 15.06
C VAL A 61 -11.40 9.96 16.42
N THR A 62 -10.20 9.38 16.52
CA THR A 62 -9.71 8.76 17.76
C THR A 62 -8.51 9.47 18.38
N GLY A 63 -7.70 10.17 17.58
CA GLY A 63 -6.40 10.73 17.98
C GLY A 63 -5.30 9.69 18.14
N GLU A 64 -5.53 8.42 17.78
CA GLU A 64 -4.54 7.34 17.94
C GLU A 64 -3.47 7.43 16.86
N GLU A 65 -2.26 7.79 17.29
CA GLU A 65 -1.14 8.08 16.39
C GLU A 65 -0.69 6.87 15.56
N GLU A 66 -0.85 5.67 16.11
CA GLU A 66 -0.56 4.42 15.39
C GLU A 66 -1.35 4.34 14.07
N TYR A 67 -2.62 4.76 14.05
CA TYR A 67 -3.39 4.77 12.81
C TYR A 67 -2.87 5.80 11.81
N ARG A 68 -2.31 6.92 12.29
CA ARG A 68 -1.69 7.92 11.42
C ARG A 68 -0.45 7.35 10.72
N GLU A 69 0.46 6.79 11.49
CA GLU A 69 1.70 6.22 10.97
C GLU A 69 1.42 5.08 9.99
N ARG A 70 0.57 4.14 10.40
CA ARG A 70 0.17 3.00 9.56
C ARG A 70 -0.52 3.43 8.27
N GLY A 71 -1.38 4.45 8.33
CA GLY A 71 -2.06 4.98 7.15
C GLY A 71 -1.08 5.62 6.16
N ILE A 72 -0.12 6.41 6.65
CA ILE A 72 0.93 7.03 5.81
C ILE A 72 1.80 5.96 5.13
N TYR A 73 2.23 4.94 5.88
CA TYR A 73 3.06 3.88 5.30
C TYR A 73 2.28 2.96 4.36
N ALA A 74 0.99 2.72 4.60
CA ALA A 74 0.13 2.04 3.63
C ALA A 74 -0.02 2.83 2.32
N LEU A 75 -0.15 4.17 2.41
CA LEU A 75 -0.20 5.03 1.24
C LEU A 75 1.12 4.94 0.45
N ARG A 76 2.27 5.05 1.13
CA ARG A 76 3.60 4.93 0.49
C ARG A 76 3.78 3.58 -0.20
N ALA A 77 3.44 2.49 0.47
CA ALA A 77 3.51 1.16 -0.09
C ALA A 77 2.67 1.04 -1.38
N SER A 78 1.53 1.74 -1.46
CA SER A 78 0.64 1.74 -2.65
C SER A 78 1.33 2.24 -3.92
N PHE A 79 2.42 3.00 -3.79
CA PHE A 79 3.22 3.47 -4.91
C PHE A 79 4.46 2.62 -5.17
N THR A 80 4.91 1.77 -4.24
CA THR A 80 6.25 1.15 -4.33
C THR A 80 6.43 0.24 -5.53
N LEU A 81 5.42 -0.55 -5.88
CA LEU A 81 5.49 -1.46 -7.02
C LEU A 81 5.16 -0.79 -8.35
N MET A 82 4.75 0.49 -8.32
CA MET A 82 4.38 1.24 -9.50
C MET A 82 5.56 1.39 -10.44
N VAL A 83 5.27 1.26 -11.73
CA VAL A 83 6.20 1.33 -12.81
C VAL A 83 6.50 2.80 -13.14
N ILE A 84 7.40 3.40 -12.37
CA ILE A 84 7.88 4.77 -12.56
C ILE A 84 9.37 4.87 -12.23
N PRO A 85 10.16 5.75 -12.89
CA PRO A 85 11.60 5.87 -12.64
C PRO A 85 11.99 6.14 -11.18
N GLU A 86 11.15 6.89 -10.46
CA GLU A 86 11.34 7.26 -9.06
C GLU A 86 11.48 6.03 -8.14
N ASN A 87 10.89 4.90 -8.54
CA ASN A 87 10.92 3.67 -7.77
C ASN A 87 12.17 2.81 -7.98
N GLU A 88 13.18 3.25 -8.75
CA GLU A 88 14.39 2.47 -9.02
C GLU A 88 15.09 2.01 -7.75
N LYS A 89 15.09 2.83 -6.70
CA LYS A 89 15.74 2.50 -5.42
C LYS A 89 14.96 1.51 -4.58
N VAL A 90 13.64 1.44 -4.75
CA VAL A 90 12.73 0.67 -3.89
C VAL A 90 12.17 -0.56 -4.57
N ALA A 91 12.17 -0.65 -5.90
CA ALA A 91 11.62 -1.76 -6.67
C ALA A 91 12.31 -1.93 -8.04
N ALA A 92 13.65 -1.86 -8.10
CA ALA A 92 14.44 -1.92 -9.35
C ALA A 92 14.02 -3.05 -10.30
N ALA A 93 13.67 -4.24 -9.78
CA ALA A 93 13.27 -5.38 -10.58
C ALA A 93 11.96 -5.17 -11.37
N ASN A 94 11.07 -4.31 -10.87
CA ASN A 94 9.82 -3.95 -11.56
C ASN A 94 10.10 -3.05 -12.77
N ILE A 95 11.16 -2.26 -12.73
CA ILE A 95 11.49 -1.24 -13.74
C ILE A 95 12.41 -1.79 -14.86
N LYS A 96 12.99 -2.99 -14.69
CA LYS A 96 13.97 -3.53 -15.64
C LYS A 96 13.40 -4.05 -16.97
N ARG A 97 12.09 -4.01 -17.21
CA ARG A 97 11.44 -4.54 -18.43
C ARG A 97 10.33 -3.62 -18.99
N LEU A 98 10.56 -2.31 -18.99
CA LEU A 98 9.50 -1.36 -19.30
C LEU A 98 9.45 -0.95 -20.77
N GLY A 99 8.27 -1.07 -21.36
CA GLY A 99 7.87 -0.32 -22.53
C GLY A 99 7.22 1.02 -22.13
N PRO A 100 7.11 1.99 -23.05
CA PRO A 100 6.44 3.28 -22.79
C PRO A 100 4.99 3.16 -22.32
N THR A 101 4.32 2.04 -22.64
CA THR A 101 2.91 1.78 -22.28
C THR A 101 2.72 1.30 -20.85
N ASP A 102 3.80 0.91 -20.17
CA ASP A 102 3.74 0.36 -18.82
C ASP A 102 3.87 1.46 -17.76
N TYR A 103 4.18 2.71 -18.15
CA TYR A 103 4.36 3.83 -17.24
C TYR A 103 3.12 4.03 -16.36
N GLY A 104 3.32 4.02 -15.04
CA GLY A 104 2.25 4.15 -14.06
C GLY A 104 1.41 2.89 -13.86
N ALA A 105 1.62 1.80 -14.60
CA ALA A 105 1.05 0.51 -14.26
C ALA A 105 1.64 0.01 -12.93
N THR A 106 0.95 -0.89 -12.23
CA THR A 106 1.51 -1.52 -11.03
C THR A 106 1.22 -3.02 -11.04
N HIS A 107 2.02 -3.78 -10.33
CA HIS A 107 1.61 -5.12 -9.95
C HIS A 107 0.52 -5.03 -8.90
N GLU A 108 -0.49 -5.89 -9.01
CA GLU A 108 -1.59 -5.95 -8.04
C GLU A 108 -1.07 -6.24 -6.62
N ASN A 109 -0.10 -7.13 -6.55
CA ASN A 109 0.57 -7.64 -5.36
C ASN A 109 1.90 -8.30 -5.79
N TYR A 110 2.62 -8.87 -4.82
CA TYR A 110 3.92 -9.50 -5.03
C TYR A 110 4.01 -10.81 -4.24
N GLY A 111 4.69 -11.83 -4.79
CA GLY A 111 5.03 -13.02 -4.02
C GLY A 111 3.89 -14.01 -3.76
N HIS A 112 2.84 -14.01 -4.59
CA HIS A 112 1.68 -14.94 -4.51
C HIS A 112 2.02 -16.39 -4.15
N THR A 113 3.13 -16.90 -4.67
CA THR A 113 3.58 -18.29 -4.49
C THR A 113 4.55 -18.51 -3.32
N GLY A 114 4.75 -17.49 -2.47
CA GLY A 114 5.73 -17.51 -1.38
C GLY A 114 7.18 -17.31 -1.82
N TYR A 115 7.41 -16.97 -3.09
CA TYR A 115 8.73 -16.69 -3.64
C TYR A 115 8.88 -15.22 -4.00
N ASP A 116 10.12 -14.74 -3.99
CA ASP A 116 10.48 -13.37 -4.40
C ASP A 116 10.28 -13.17 -5.91
N ARG A 117 9.02 -13.00 -6.30
CA ARG A 117 8.60 -12.90 -7.69
C ARG A 117 7.33 -12.07 -7.83
N ARG A 118 7.33 -11.25 -8.87
CA ARG A 118 6.15 -10.51 -9.34
C ARG A 118 5.00 -11.46 -9.68
N THR A 119 3.80 -11.03 -9.32
CA THR A 119 2.57 -11.63 -9.84
C THR A 119 2.46 -11.34 -11.35
N HIS A 120 1.91 -12.29 -12.10
CA HIS A 120 1.75 -12.11 -13.54
C HIS A 120 0.62 -11.12 -13.83
N GLY A 121 0.86 -10.20 -14.77
CA GLY A 121 -0.09 -9.16 -15.13
C GLY A 121 0.15 -7.84 -14.39
N PHE A 122 -0.52 -6.81 -14.89
CA PHE A 122 -0.53 -5.47 -14.34
C PHE A 122 -1.96 -5.01 -14.12
N VAL A 123 -2.11 -4.12 -13.14
CA VAL A 123 -3.33 -3.37 -12.89
C VAL A 123 -3.04 -1.91 -13.20
N PHE A 124 -4.07 -1.20 -13.65
CA PHE A 124 -3.93 0.13 -14.25
C PHE A 124 -4.69 1.19 -13.44
N PHE A 125 -5.46 2.04 -14.12
CA PHE A 125 -6.10 3.17 -13.47
C PHE A 125 -7.35 2.75 -12.69
N ASP A 126 -8.06 1.72 -13.13
CA ASP A 126 -9.27 1.23 -12.47
C ASP A 126 -8.99 0.50 -11.13
N TRP A 127 -7.78 -0.04 -10.95
CA TRP A 127 -7.35 -0.76 -9.76
C TRP A 127 -5.84 -0.64 -9.53
N GLY A 128 -5.39 -0.49 -8.28
CA GLY A 128 -3.99 -0.27 -7.96
C GLY A 128 -3.60 1.20 -8.10
N THR A 129 -3.11 1.63 -9.26
CA THR A 129 -2.59 2.99 -9.45
C THR A 129 -3.65 4.06 -9.25
N GLY A 130 -4.82 3.93 -9.87
CA GLY A 130 -5.87 4.94 -9.67
C GLY A 130 -6.44 4.91 -8.26
N SER A 131 -6.48 3.75 -7.59
CA SER A 131 -6.83 3.67 -6.17
C SER A 131 -5.82 4.43 -5.30
N ALA A 132 -4.52 4.26 -5.56
CA ALA A 132 -3.46 4.95 -4.84
C ALA A 132 -3.54 6.48 -5.02
N ILE A 133 -3.74 6.95 -6.25
CA ILE A 133 -3.85 8.39 -6.57
C ILE A 133 -5.14 8.97 -5.99
N ALA A 134 -6.27 8.26 -6.10
CA ALA A 134 -7.54 8.71 -5.51
C ALA A 134 -7.43 8.84 -3.99
N SER A 135 -6.79 7.88 -3.33
CA SER A 135 -6.52 7.94 -1.89
C SER A 135 -5.60 9.08 -1.53
N LEU A 136 -4.52 9.31 -2.29
CA LEU A 136 -3.65 10.48 -2.10
C LEU A 136 -4.45 11.78 -2.21
N ALA A 137 -5.27 11.94 -3.24
CA ALA A 137 -6.09 13.13 -3.46
C ALA A 137 -7.09 13.36 -2.30
N TYR A 138 -7.77 12.29 -1.85
CA TYR A 138 -8.64 12.35 -0.68
C TYR A 138 -7.87 12.80 0.57
N ILE A 139 -6.71 12.18 0.83
CA ILE A 139 -5.92 12.47 2.02
C ILE A 139 -5.43 13.93 1.99
N GLN A 140 -4.95 14.41 0.84
CA GLN A 140 -4.56 15.82 0.67
C GLN A 140 -5.74 16.77 0.92
N GLN A 141 -6.93 16.42 0.44
CA GLN A 141 -8.13 17.23 0.65
C GLN A 141 -8.57 17.28 2.12
N VAL A 142 -8.48 16.16 2.84
CA VAL A 142 -9.02 16.04 4.20
C VAL A 142 -8.01 16.38 5.30
N PHE A 143 -6.73 16.10 5.06
CA PHE A 143 -5.65 16.23 6.05
C PHE A 143 -4.59 17.26 5.66
N GLY A 144 -4.65 17.84 4.45
CA GLY A 144 -3.66 18.81 3.97
C GLY A 144 -2.30 18.16 3.71
N GLU A 145 -1.22 18.81 4.12
CA GLU A 145 0.17 18.35 3.94
C GLU A 145 0.59 17.23 4.92
N LEU A 146 -0.37 16.55 5.56
CA LEU A 146 -0.10 15.46 6.52
C LEU A 146 0.70 14.29 5.90
N VAL A 147 0.80 14.23 4.57
CA VAL A 147 1.59 13.24 3.83
C VAL A 147 2.99 13.82 3.56
N PRO A 148 4.03 13.43 4.33
CA PRO A 148 5.40 13.75 3.95
C PRO A 148 5.74 13.07 2.63
N ASP A 149 6.69 13.66 1.91
CA ASP A 149 7.26 13.20 0.62
C ASP A 149 7.10 11.68 0.42
N LEU A 150 6.47 11.27 -0.68
CA LEU A 150 6.20 9.86 -1.03
C LEU A 150 7.46 9.09 -1.46
N LYS A 151 8.64 9.74 -1.36
CA LYS A 151 9.95 9.19 -1.67
C LYS A 151 10.46 8.20 -0.64
#